data_AF-A0A448X002-F1
#
_entry.id   AF-A0A448X002-F1
#
_cell.length_a   1.000
_cell.length_b   1.000
_cell.length_c   1.000
_cell.angle_alpha   90.00
_cell.angle_beta   90.00
_cell.angle_gamma   90.00
#
_symmetry.space_group_name_H-M   'P 1'
#
loop_
_entity.id
_entity.type
_entity.pdbx_description
1 polymer ?
#
loop_
_entity_poly.entity_id
_entity_poly.type
_entity_poly.pdbx_seq_one_letter_code
_entity_poly.pdbx_strand_id
1 'polypeptide(L)'
;MGNNGTKIAFEVCVVTADYNGDSYGPGVNMVMFDDQTRQSPTITLDNLFQNEVDFTLAKFTIDLQPWSKLKVLSYIFNNIKAFGKLHHIEFWRTSDNGLPSKWFLDKVIIRDRRYGLTGEWDYAFFPVHQWIAIDSQYVVHDCESWLPRRDPFPSLRDSEIARRMELFSFFQRAKGLPVEWNIEEIVLELIEQSGLALEYTNEAQWDSLETLGNIYKKYNITEPVVSLALCTFLLSLLGLKSYRHVWTYSFCH
;
A
#
# COMPACT_ATOMS: atom_id res chain seq x y z
N MET A 1 -21.35 -28.18 33.78
CA MET A 1 -20.87 -26.78 33.67
C MET A 1 -21.13 -26.34 32.24
N GLY A 2 -22.18 -25.54 32.02
CA GLY A 2 -22.61 -25.12 30.69
C GLY A 2 -21.59 -24.15 30.11
N ASN A 3 -20.96 -24.53 29.01
CA ASN A 3 -20.08 -23.66 28.25
C ASN A 3 -20.97 -22.56 27.65
N ASN A 4 -20.92 -21.35 28.21
CA ASN A 4 -21.58 -20.17 27.65
C ASN A 4 -20.81 -19.78 26.38
N GLY A 5 -20.98 -20.55 25.31
CA GLY A 5 -20.44 -20.22 24.00
C GLY A 5 -21.07 -18.92 23.53
N THR A 6 -20.31 -17.82 23.59
CA THR A 6 -20.72 -16.56 23.01
C THR A 6 -20.94 -16.78 21.52
N LYS A 7 -22.14 -16.43 21.03
CA LYS A 7 -22.42 -16.50 19.61
C LYS A 7 -21.66 -15.36 18.95
N ILE A 8 -20.81 -15.65 17.97
CA ILE A 8 -20.11 -14.63 17.18
C ILE A 8 -21.14 -13.87 16.34
N ALA A 9 -21.11 -12.54 16.38
CA ALA A 9 -21.95 -11.68 15.54
C ALA A 9 -21.21 -11.24 14.27
N PHE A 10 -19.96 -10.80 14.40
CA PHE A 10 -19.16 -10.38 13.26
C PHE A 10 -17.74 -10.94 13.31
N GLU A 11 -17.14 -11.10 12.15
CA GLU A 11 -15.71 -11.37 12.00
C GLU A 11 -15.11 -10.29 11.10
N VAL A 12 -14.13 -9.55 11.64
CA VAL A 12 -13.39 -8.50 10.93
C VAL A 12 -12.08 -9.12 10.44
N CYS A 13 -11.87 -9.10 9.13
CA CYS A 13 -10.67 -9.57 8.47
C CYS A 13 -9.92 -8.38 7.89
N VAL A 14 -8.70 -8.13 8.35
CA VAL A 14 -7.85 -7.02 7.91
C VAL A 14 -6.73 -7.57 7.03
N VAL A 15 -6.62 -7.09 5.80
CA VAL A 15 -5.62 -7.54 4.83
C VAL A 15 -4.58 -6.45 4.60
N THR A 16 -3.30 -6.81 4.71
CA THR A 16 -2.16 -5.89 4.58
C THR A 16 -1.13 -6.49 3.62
N ALA A 17 -0.28 -5.65 3.02
CA ALA A 17 0.72 -6.10 2.04
C ALA A 17 2.18 -5.87 2.48
N ASP A 18 2.41 -5.03 3.48
CA ASP A 18 3.71 -4.46 3.82
C ASP A 18 4.26 -4.90 5.18
N TYR A 19 3.43 -5.51 6.04
CA TYR A 19 3.87 -5.94 7.35
C TYR A 19 4.74 -7.19 7.29
N ASN A 20 5.89 -7.10 7.97
CA ASN A 20 6.82 -8.20 8.18
C ASN A 20 6.72 -8.69 9.64
N GLY A 21 7.07 -9.95 9.88
CA GLY A 21 6.76 -10.65 11.13
C GLY A 21 7.49 -10.22 12.40
N ASP A 22 8.06 -9.02 12.43
CA ASP A 22 8.71 -8.38 13.57
C ASP A 22 7.81 -7.35 14.29
N SER A 23 6.61 -7.05 13.75
CA SER A 23 5.70 -6.06 14.32
C SER A 23 4.31 -6.63 14.55
N TYR A 24 3.77 -6.46 15.77
CA TYR A 24 2.43 -6.93 16.16
C TYR A 24 1.29 -6.14 15.50
N GLY A 25 1.60 -5.28 14.52
CA GLY A 25 0.66 -4.39 13.87
C GLY A 25 0.37 -3.11 14.66
N PRO A 26 -0.38 -2.18 14.05
CA PRO A 26 -0.77 -0.91 14.67
C PRO A 26 -2.00 -1.10 15.55
N GLY A 27 -2.15 -0.22 16.55
CA GLY A 27 -3.41 -0.08 17.27
C GLY A 27 -4.42 0.73 16.47
N VAL A 28 -5.61 0.19 16.25
CA VAL A 28 -6.66 0.81 15.41
C VAL A 28 -7.98 0.81 16.15
N ASN A 29 -8.66 1.95 16.13
CA ASN A 29 -10.06 2.01 16.53
C ASN A 29 -10.95 2.01 15.30
N MET A 30 -12.07 1.30 15.39
CA MET A 30 -13.05 1.21 14.32
C MET A 30 -14.47 1.39 14.87
N VAL A 31 -15.33 2.01 14.06
CA VAL A 31 -16.78 2.12 14.28
C VAL A 31 -17.48 1.62 13.02
N MET A 32 -18.49 0.78 13.21
CA MET A 32 -19.32 0.25 12.12
C MET A 32 -20.61 1.07 12.03
N PHE A 33 -21.02 1.39 10.81
CA PHE A 33 -22.27 2.10 10.54
C PHE A 33 -23.18 1.30 9.63
N ASP A 34 -24.46 1.27 9.97
CA ASP A 34 -25.48 0.64 9.14
C ASP A 34 -26.16 1.59 8.14
N ASP A 35 -27.01 1.01 7.31
CA ASP A 35 -27.86 1.69 6.31
C ASP A 35 -28.81 2.76 6.89
N GLN A 36 -29.02 2.75 8.21
CA GLN A 36 -29.85 3.72 8.95
C GLN A 36 -29.00 4.66 9.81
N THR A 37 -27.71 4.79 9.47
CA THR A 37 -26.73 5.66 10.14
C THR A 37 -26.58 5.37 11.64
N ARG A 38 -26.90 4.15 12.09
CA ARG A 38 -26.66 3.74 13.48
C ARG A 38 -25.25 3.20 13.58
N GLN A 39 -24.61 3.53 14.68
CA GLN A 39 -23.21 3.20 14.93
C GLN A 39 -23.05 2.07 15.96
N SER A 40 -22.02 1.26 15.80
CA SER A 40 -21.50 0.41 16.86
C SER A 40 -20.81 1.26 17.94
N PRO A 41 -20.55 0.71 19.13
CA PRO A 41 -19.50 1.24 20.00
C PRO A 41 -18.14 1.24 19.27
N THR A 42 -17.20 2.03 19.76
CA THR A 42 -15.80 1.97 19.31
C THR A 42 -15.23 0.60 19.62
N ILE A 43 -14.76 -0.08 18.58
CA ILE A 43 -14.09 -1.37 18.64
C ILE A 43 -12.60 -1.11 18.54
N THR A 44 -11.87 -1.45 19.59
CA THR A 44 -10.42 -1.33 19.64
C THR A 44 -9.79 -2.62 19.13
N LEU A 45 -9.00 -2.50 18.07
CA LEU A 45 -8.24 -3.55 17.41
C LEU A 45 -6.76 -3.33 17.75
N ASP A 46 -6.35 -3.80 18.92
CA ASP A 46 -4.96 -3.73 19.36
C ASP A 46 -4.17 -4.97 18.93
N ASN A 47 -2.90 -4.79 18.61
CA ASN A 47 -1.97 -5.85 18.20
C ASN A 47 -2.57 -6.78 17.12
N LEU A 48 -3.07 -6.18 16.03
CA LEU A 48 -3.79 -6.84 14.95
C LEU A 48 -3.17 -8.18 14.50
N PHE A 49 -1.85 -8.27 14.42
CA PHE A 49 -1.15 -9.45 13.88
C PHE A 49 -0.50 -10.33 14.96
N GLN A 50 -0.80 -10.12 16.25
CA GLN A 50 -0.15 -10.85 17.35
C GLN A 50 -0.25 -12.38 17.23
N ASN A 51 -1.38 -12.87 16.72
CA ASN A 51 -1.66 -14.30 16.61
C ASN A 51 -1.49 -14.84 15.18
N GLU A 52 -1.04 -14.01 14.24
CA GLU A 52 -0.94 -14.37 12.83
C GLU A 52 0.49 -14.78 12.48
N VAL A 53 0.63 -15.83 11.67
CA VAL A 53 1.95 -16.40 11.32
C VAL A 53 2.59 -15.64 10.16
N ASP A 54 1.78 -15.19 9.20
CA ASP A 54 2.24 -14.55 7.96
C ASP A 54 2.10 -13.03 7.96
N PHE A 55 1.43 -12.45 8.98
CA PHE A 55 1.22 -11.00 9.13
C PHE A 55 0.52 -10.34 7.93
N THR A 56 -0.12 -11.12 7.05
CA THR A 56 -0.82 -10.62 5.86
C THR A 56 -2.33 -10.47 6.07
N LEU A 57 -2.89 -11.30 6.94
CA LEU A 57 -4.32 -11.35 7.23
C LEU A 57 -4.51 -11.48 8.74
N ALA A 58 -5.18 -10.51 9.36
CA ALA A 58 -5.61 -10.58 10.75
C ALA A 58 -7.11 -10.83 10.86
N LYS A 59 -7.52 -11.68 11.81
CA LYS A 59 -8.94 -11.95 12.10
C LYS A 59 -9.31 -11.54 13.52
N PHE A 60 -10.38 -10.76 13.64
CA PHE A 60 -10.93 -10.33 14.91
C PHE A 60 -12.42 -10.69 15.00
N THR A 61 -12.80 -11.41 16.05
CA THR A 61 -14.18 -11.83 16.26
C THR A 61 -14.90 -10.92 17.24
N ILE A 62 -16.09 -10.45 16.85
CA ILE A 62 -16.98 -9.65 17.68
C ILE A 62 -18.17 -10.53 18.08
N ASP A 63 -18.29 -10.77 19.38
CA ASP A 63 -19.40 -11.53 19.94
C ASP A 63 -20.74 -10.78 19.84
N LEU A 64 -21.84 -11.52 19.93
CA LEU A 64 -23.19 -10.98 19.93
C LEU A 64 -23.41 -10.10 21.17
N GLN A 65 -23.47 -8.80 20.93
CA GLN A 65 -23.71 -7.76 21.93
C GLN A 65 -25.14 -7.20 21.80
N PRO A 66 -25.67 -6.50 22.82
CA PRO A 66 -27.00 -5.89 22.74
C PRO A 66 -27.19 -4.99 21.52
N TRP A 67 -26.16 -4.20 21.16
CA TRP A 67 -26.19 -3.31 20.00
C TRP A 67 -26.21 -4.07 18.67
N SER A 68 -25.57 -5.24 18.59
CA SER A 68 -25.44 -6.00 17.35
C SER A 68 -26.65 -6.88 17.05
N LYS A 69 -27.63 -7.03 17.95
CA LYS A 69 -28.80 -7.90 17.73
C LYS A 69 -29.64 -7.44 16.53
N LEU A 70 -30.17 -8.40 15.76
CA LEU A 70 -31.07 -8.14 14.63
C LEU A 70 -32.48 -7.71 15.08
N LYS A 71 -33.19 -7.01 14.17
CA LYS A 71 -34.52 -6.44 14.40
C LYS A 71 -35.58 -7.50 14.74
N VAL A 72 -35.42 -8.72 14.22
CA VAL A 72 -36.31 -9.85 14.53
C VAL A 72 -36.24 -10.23 16.01
N LEU A 73 -35.05 -10.22 16.63
CA LEU A 73 -34.90 -10.43 18.07
C LEU A 73 -35.28 -9.20 18.89
N SER A 74 -35.11 -7.99 18.35
CA SER A 74 -35.50 -6.73 19.01
C SER A 74 -37.00 -6.68 19.36
N TYR A 75 -37.88 -7.24 18.52
CA TYR A 75 -39.33 -7.29 18.79
C TYR A 75 -39.69 -8.09 20.07
N ILE A 76 -38.81 -9.00 20.51
CA ILE A 76 -38.97 -9.81 21.73
C ILE A 76 -38.46 -9.06 22.96
N PHE A 77 -37.49 -8.15 22.81
CA PHE A 77 -36.75 -7.55 23.92
C PHE A 77 -37.11 -6.09 24.26
N ASN A 78 -38.17 -5.51 23.65
CA ASN A 78 -38.70 -4.16 23.92
C ASN A 78 -37.64 -3.04 24.03
N ASN A 79 -37.55 -2.18 23.00
CA ASN A 79 -36.77 -0.90 22.93
C ASN A 79 -35.31 -0.91 22.44
N ILE A 80 -34.74 -2.02 21.94
CA ILE A 80 -33.38 -1.97 21.35
C ILE A 80 -33.47 -1.76 19.83
N LYS A 81 -33.09 -0.58 19.32
CA LYS A 81 -32.94 -0.37 17.87
C LYS A 81 -31.79 -1.25 17.34
N ALA A 82 -32.15 -2.35 16.69
CA ALA A 82 -31.24 -3.37 16.19
C ALA A 82 -30.33 -2.90 15.06
N PHE A 83 -29.01 -3.05 15.15
CA PHE A 83 -28.06 -2.71 14.08
C PHE A 83 -28.40 -3.45 12.77
N GLY A 84 -28.51 -2.69 11.69
CA GLY A 84 -29.00 -3.11 10.38
C GLY A 84 -27.92 -3.73 9.50
N LYS A 85 -28.11 -3.60 8.18
CA LYS A 85 -27.10 -4.03 7.21
C LYS A 85 -25.92 -3.07 7.27
N LEU A 86 -24.72 -3.61 7.35
CA LEU A 86 -23.49 -2.82 7.37
C LEU A 86 -23.37 -2.00 6.07
N HIS A 87 -23.02 -0.73 6.17
CA HIS A 87 -22.92 0.21 5.05
C HIS A 87 -21.50 0.76 4.89
N HIS A 88 -20.91 1.22 5.98
CA HIS A 88 -19.56 1.78 5.99
C HIS A 88 -18.88 1.55 7.34
N ILE A 89 -17.56 1.69 7.32
CA ILE A 89 -16.73 1.70 8.51
C ILE A 89 -15.99 3.02 8.59
N GLU A 90 -15.80 3.47 9.81
CA GLU A 90 -14.87 4.53 10.13
C GLU A 90 -13.76 3.94 11.00
N PHE A 91 -12.51 4.30 10.72
CA PHE A 91 -11.40 3.87 11.55
C PHE A 91 -10.30 4.92 11.62
N TRP A 92 -9.50 4.84 12.67
CA TRP A 92 -8.33 5.69 12.88
C TRP A 92 -7.28 4.93 13.69
N ARG A 93 -6.01 5.24 13.41
CA ARG A 93 -4.87 4.66 14.11
C ARG A 93 -4.62 5.45 15.41
N THR A 94 -4.50 4.75 16.53
CA THR A 94 -4.44 5.37 17.87
C THR A 94 -3.08 5.34 18.54
N SER A 95 -2.21 4.39 18.23
CA SER A 95 -0.88 4.35 18.84
C SER A 95 0.13 3.56 18.03
N ASP A 96 1.39 3.94 18.21
CA ASP A 96 2.54 3.09 17.95
C ASP A 96 3.02 2.50 19.28
N ASN A 97 3.12 1.17 19.37
CA ASN A 97 3.89 0.53 20.44
C ASN A 97 5.42 0.69 20.20
N GLY A 98 5.87 1.79 19.56
CA GLY A 98 7.24 1.99 19.08
C GLY A 98 7.40 3.15 18.08
N LEU A 99 8.29 2.99 17.09
CA LEU A 99 8.44 3.90 15.95
C LEU A 99 7.21 3.83 15.04
N PRO A 100 6.83 4.92 14.36
CA PRO A 100 5.73 4.93 13.38
C PRO A 100 6.06 4.02 12.21
N SER A 101 5.62 2.76 12.28
CA SER A 101 5.67 1.86 11.14
C SER A 101 4.68 2.38 10.09
N LYS A 102 5.15 2.59 8.87
CA LYS A 102 4.27 2.79 7.72
C LYS A 102 3.38 1.54 7.64
N TRP A 103 2.07 1.71 7.48
CA TRP A 103 1.13 0.60 7.37
C TRP A 103 0.29 0.76 6.11
N PHE A 104 0.40 -0.19 5.19
CA PHE A 104 -0.42 -0.28 4.00
C PHE A 104 -1.61 -1.22 4.21
N LEU A 105 -2.80 -0.64 4.35
CA LEU A 105 -4.04 -1.40 4.45
C LEU A 105 -4.59 -1.66 3.03
N ASP A 106 -4.68 -2.93 2.64
CA ASP A 106 -5.22 -3.35 1.35
C ASP A 106 -6.76 -3.27 1.37
N LYS A 107 -7.39 -4.00 2.29
CA LYS A 107 -8.84 -4.04 2.45
C LYS A 107 -9.24 -4.54 3.82
N VAL A 108 -10.46 -4.22 4.21
CA VAL A 108 -11.16 -4.81 5.37
C VAL A 108 -12.36 -5.59 4.87
N ILE A 109 -12.55 -6.81 5.37
CA ILE A 109 -13.70 -7.66 5.05
C ILE A 109 -14.43 -7.91 6.36
N ILE A 110 -15.70 -7.53 6.45
CA ILE A 110 -16.53 -7.82 7.61
C ILE A 110 -17.55 -8.88 7.23
N ARG A 111 -17.55 -9.97 7.98
CA ARG A 111 -18.48 -11.07 7.81
C ARG A 111 -19.53 -11.01 8.91
N ASP A 112 -20.78 -10.92 8.53
CA ASP A 112 -21.92 -10.89 9.44
C ASP A 112 -22.52 -12.28 9.60
N ARG A 113 -22.50 -12.78 10.83
CA ARG A 113 -22.99 -14.12 11.20
C ARG A 113 -24.37 -14.08 11.87
N ARG A 114 -24.94 -12.89 12.06
CA ARG A 114 -26.20 -12.70 12.81
C ARG A 114 -27.41 -13.24 12.07
N TYR A 115 -27.38 -13.23 10.73
CA TYR A 115 -28.44 -13.77 9.87
C TYR A 115 -28.45 -15.32 9.78
N GLY A 116 -27.62 -15.99 10.58
CA GLY A 116 -27.38 -17.43 10.58
C GLY A 116 -28.54 -18.37 10.97
N LEU A 117 -29.78 -18.09 10.56
CA LEU A 117 -30.83 -19.12 10.46
C LEU A 117 -30.66 -19.99 9.20
N THR A 118 -29.92 -19.52 8.18
CA THR A 118 -29.61 -20.27 6.94
C THR A 118 -28.17 -20.79 6.87
N GLY A 119 -27.29 -20.38 7.79
CA GLY A 119 -25.88 -20.81 7.82
C GLY A 119 -24.94 -20.08 6.83
N GLU A 120 -25.45 -19.13 6.05
CA GLU A 120 -24.65 -18.30 5.14
C GLU A 120 -24.12 -17.03 5.83
N TRP A 121 -22.90 -16.65 5.49
CA TRP A 121 -22.27 -15.41 5.94
C TRP A 121 -22.63 -14.30 4.96
N ASP A 122 -23.05 -13.14 5.48
CA ASP A 122 -23.14 -11.93 4.66
C ASP A 122 -21.77 -11.22 4.69
N TYR A 123 -21.30 -10.76 3.54
CA TYR A 123 -19.96 -10.21 3.38
C TYR A 123 -20.05 -8.75 2.95
N ALA A 124 -19.37 -7.89 3.68
CA ALA A 124 -19.10 -6.51 3.29
C ALA A 124 -17.61 -6.33 3.02
N PHE A 125 -17.29 -5.66 1.93
CA PHE A 125 -15.94 -5.48 1.40
C PHE A 125 -15.58 -4.00 1.36
N PHE A 126 -14.59 -3.61 2.15
CA PHE A 126 -14.11 -2.24 2.29
C PHE A 126 -12.72 -2.13 1.66
N PRO A 127 -12.61 -1.82 0.35
CA PRO A 127 -11.32 -1.60 -0.29
C PRO A 127 -10.69 -0.30 0.21
N VAL A 128 -9.41 -0.35 0.60
CA VAL A 128 -8.69 0.80 1.18
C VAL A 128 -7.49 1.17 0.30
N HIS A 129 -6.63 0.20 0.01
CA HIS A 129 -5.44 0.32 -0.85
C HIS A 129 -4.57 1.55 -0.54
N GLN A 130 -4.29 1.80 0.74
CA GLN A 130 -3.66 3.03 1.17
C GLN A 130 -2.78 2.87 2.42
N TRP A 131 -1.70 3.66 2.45
CA TRP A 131 -0.90 3.94 3.64
C TRP A 131 -1.71 4.73 4.69
N ILE A 132 -1.93 4.09 5.84
CA ILE A 132 -2.70 4.62 6.97
C ILE A 132 -1.79 5.47 7.86
N ALA A 133 -2.06 6.76 7.88
CA ALA A 133 -1.37 7.72 8.73
C ALA A 133 -1.93 7.70 10.15
N ILE A 134 -1.09 8.09 11.11
CA ILE A 134 -1.49 8.32 12.50
C ILE A 134 -2.38 9.56 12.56
N ASP A 135 -3.30 9.61 13.53
CA ASP A 135 -4.22 10.72 13.78
C ASP A 135 -5.10 11.12 12.58
N SER A 136 -5.21 10.25 11.58
CA SER A 136 -6.06 10.44 10.41
C SER A 136 -7.30 9.55 10.52
N GLN A 137 -8.46 10.14 10.26
CA GLN A 137 -9.73 9.42 10.21
C GLN A 137 -10.02 8.99 8.77
N TYR A 138 -10.38 7.72 8.62
CA TYR A 138 -10.73 7.11 7.34
C TYR A 138 -12.18 6.65 7.38
N VAL A 139 -12.91 6.94 6.31
CA VAL A 139 -14.29 6.48 6.10
C VAL A 139 -14.33 5.68 4.81
N VAL A 140 -14.70 4.41 4.93
CA VAL A 140 -14.62 3.45 3.83
C VAL A 140 -15.95 2.72 3.71
N HIS A 141 -16.43 2.62 2.48
CA HIS A 141 -17.75 2.08 2.17
C HIS A 141 -17.65 0.73 1.47
N ASP A 142 -18.76 -0.02 1.49
CA ASP A 142 -18.85 -1.37 0.93
C ASP A 142 -18.83 -1.36 -0.61
N CYS A 143 -17.63 -1.29 -1.20
CA CYS A 143 -17.40 -1.25 -2.65
C CYS A 143 -18.20 -0.16 -3.41
N GLU A 144 -18.58 0.91 -2.71
CA GLU A 144 -19.28 2.05 -3.28
C GLU A 144 -18.31 3.13 -3.76
N SER A 145 -18.74 3.89 -4.78
CA SER A 145 -17.96 5.01 -5.33
C SER A 145 -18.85 6.21 -5.60
N TRP A 146 -18.31 7.40 -5.36
CA TRP A 146 -19.03 8.67 -5.55
C TRP A 146 -18.31 9.58 -6.51
N LEU A 147 -19.10 10.32 -7.27
CA LEU A 147 -18.63 11.54 -7.90
C LEU A 147 -18.49 12.64 -6.84
N PRO A 148 -17.55 13.60 -6.99
CA PRO A 148 -17.34 14.67 -6.00
C PRO A 148 -18.62 15.44 -5.61
N ARG A 149 -19.55 15.62 -6.54
CA ARG A 149 -20.84 16.31 -6.30
C ARG A 149 -21.81 15.52 -5.41
N ARG A 150 -21.64 14.21 -5.29
CA ARG A 150 -22.51 13.29 -4.54
C ARG A 150 -21.79 12.63 -3.37
N ASP A 151 -20.57 13.07 -3.10
CA ASP A 151 -19.73 12.56 -2.02
C ASP A 151 -20.38 12.90 -0.67
N PRO A 152 -20.64 11.89 0.19
CA PRO A 152 -21.18 12.13 1.52
C PRO A 152 -20.20 12.84 2.46
N PHE A 153 -18.88 12.75 2.21
CA PHE A 153 -17.82 13.28 3.07
C PHE A 153 -16.81 14.16 2.31
N PRO A 154 -17.25 15.30 1.75
CA PRO A 154 -16.40 16.13 0.91
C PRO A 154 -15.16 16.67 1.62
N SER A 155 -15.25 16.96 2.94
CA SER A 155 -14.12 17.44 3.74
C SER A 155 -12.99 16.41 3.86
N LEU A 156 -13.33 15.13 4.00
CA LEU A 156 -12.35 14.05 4.05
C LEU A 156 -11.67 13.86 2.69
N ARG A 157 -12.46 13.89 1.60
CA ARG A 157 -11.91 13.86 0.24
C ARG A 157 -10.95 15.03 -0.01
N ASP A 158 -11.32 16.24 0.39
CA ASP A 158 -10.49 17.42 0.18
C ASP A 158 -9.18 17.35 1.00
N SER A 159 -9.25 16.83 2.23
CA SER A 159 -8.07 16.60 3.07
C SER A 159 -7.14 15.53 2.48
N GLU A 160 -7.73 14.46 1.95
CA GLU A 160 -7.00 13.38 1.27
C GLU A 160 -6.32 13.87 -0.02
N ILE A 161 -7.03 14.68 -0.83
CA ILE A 161 -6.46 15.28 -2.04
C ILE A 161 -5.33 16.23 -1.68
N ALA A 162 -5.49 17.07 -0.66
CA ALA A 162 -4.45 17.99 -0.21
C ALA A 162 -3.16 17.24 0.17
N ARG A 163 -3.27 16.18 0.98
CA ARG A 163 -2.15 15.32 1.34
C ARG A 163 -1.49 14.66 0.13
N ARG A 164 -2.28 14.19 -0.84
CA ARG A 164 -1.74 13.63 -2.09
C ARG A 164 -1.01 14.68 -2.92
N MET A 165 -1.53 15.89 -3.01
CA MET A 165 -0.90 16.98 -3.75
C MET A 165 0.46 17.39 -3.15
N GLU A 166 0.64 17.26 -1.84
CA GLU A 166 1.93 17.46 -1.18
C GLU A 166 2.96 16.40 -1.59
N LEU A 167 2.52 15.15 -1.80
CA LEU A 167 3.39 14.05 -2.22
C LEU A 167 3.71 14.09 -3.73
N PHE A 168 2.72 14.41 -4.56
CA PHE A 168 2.86 14.43 -6.01
C PHE A 168 3.30 15.81 -6.49
N SER A 169 4.56 16.16 -6.22
CA SER A 169 5.15 17.38 -6.75
C SER A 169 5.53 17.21 -8.22
N PHE A 170 5.17 18.21 -9.01
CA PHE A 170 5.40 18.24 -10.46
C PHE A 170 6.65 19.07 -10.78
N PHE A 171 7.45 18.59 -11.73
CA PHE A 171 8.65 19.26 -12.21
C PHE A 171 8.74 19.18 -13.75
N GLN A 172 9.44 20.13 -14.37
CA GLN A 172 9.68 20.12 -15.81
C GLN A 172 11.19 20.12 -16.05
N ARG A 173 11.72 19.02 -16.59
CA ARG A 173 13.16 18.83 -16.83
C ARG A 173 13.80 19.96 -17.64
N ALA A 174 13.10 20.41 -18.67
CA ALA A 174 13.53 21.51 -19.51
C ALA A 174 12.31 22.23 -20.08
N LYS A 175 12.47 23.53 -20.34
CA LYS A 175 11.40 24.37 -20.88
C LYS A 175 10.85 23.78 -22.18
N GLY A 176 9.54 23.59 -22.23
CA GLY A 176 8.83 23.08 -23.40
C GLY A 176 8.65 21.56 -23.43
N LEU A 177 9.17 20.82 -22.45
CA LEU A 177 8.88 19.39 -22.28
C LEU A 177 7.61 19.17 -21.45
N PRO A 178 6.98 17.99 -21.53
CA PRO A 178 5.92 17.62 -20.60
C PRO A 178 6.40 17.70 -19.14
N VAL A 179 5.48 18.06 -18.26
CA VAL A 179 5.70 18.02 -16.82
C VAL A 179 5.71 16.56 -16.37
N GLU A 180 6.64 16.22 -15.48
CA GLU A 180 6.85 14.89 -14.92
C GLU A 180 6.78 14.93 -13.39
N TRP A 181 6.66 13.75 -12.77
CA TRP A 181 6.74 13.63 -11.31
C TRP A 181 8.17 13.82 -10.85
N ASN A 182 8.36 14.64 -9.81
CA ASN A 182 9.64 14.74 -9.16
C ASN A 182 9.87 13.52 -8.26
N ILE A 183 10.60 12.54 -8.78
CA ILE A 183 10.96 11.30 -8.09
C ILE A 183 12.47 11.21 -7.81
N GLU A 184 13.20 12.33 -7.89
CA GLU A 184 14.66 12.34 -7.78
C GLU A 184 15.14 11.76 -6.45
N GLU A 185 14.51 12.16 -5.34
CA GLU A 185 14.82 11.62 -4.00
C GLU A 185 14.65 10.10 -3.94
N ILE A 186 13.56 9.57 -4.53
CA ILE A 186 13.28 8.12 -4.58
C ILE A 186 14.34 7.40 -5.41
N VAL A 187 14.77 8.00 -6.53
CA VAL A 187 15.82 7.43 -7.39
C VAL A 187 17.15 7.38 -6.64
N LEU A 188 17.53 8.43 -5.92
CA LEU A 188 18.76 8.46 -5.13
C LEU A 188 18.73 7.45 -3.99
N GLU A 189 17.62 7.32 -3.26
CA GLU A 189 17.44 6.29 -2.23
C GLU A 189 17.62 4.88 -2.82
N LEU A 190 17.06 4.62 -4.00
CA LEU A 190 17.16 3.31 -4.66
C LEU A 190 18.59 3.01 -5.14
N ILE A 191 19.33 4.02 -5.59
CA ILE A 191 20.74 3.90 -5.97
C ILE A 191 21.59 3.54 -4.75
N GLU A 192 21.32 4.15 -3.59
CA GLU A 192 21.99 3.83 -2.34
C GLU A 192 21.68 2.40 -1.89
N GLN A 193 20.40 2.01 -1.87
CA GLN A 193 19.96 0.67 -1.49
C GLN A 193 20.52 -0.43 -2.40
N SER A 194 20.68 -0.14 -3.69
CA SER A 194 21.26 -1.07 -4.67
C SER A 194 22.81 -1.12 -4.63
N GLY A 195 23.44 -0.32 -3.77
CA GLY A 195 24.90 -0.26 -3.64
C GLY A 195 25.60 0.26 -4.90
N LEU A 196 24.91 1.10 -5.67
CA LEU A 196 25.39 1.73 -6.90
C LEU A 196 25.85 3.18 -6.69
N ALA A 197 25.73 3.71 -5.47
CA ALA A 197 26.01 5.12 -5.18
C ALA A 197 27.44 5.55 -5.57
N LEU A 198 28.43 4.68 -5.35
CA LEU A 198 29.82 4.95 -5.71
C LEU A 198 29.97 5.05 -7.24
N GLU A 199 29.40 4.11 -7.98
CA GLU A 199 29.45 4.10 -9.44
C GLU A 199 28.64 5.24 -10.06
N TYR A 200 27.51 5.60 -9.45
CA TYR A 200 26.61 6.64 -9.96
C TYR A 200 27.20 8.04 -9.83
N THR A 201 27.96 8.30 -8.78
CA THR A 201 28.55 9.63 -8.49
C THR A 201 29.98 9.78 -9.01
N ASN A 202 30.58 8.71 -9.55
CA ASN A 202 31.95 8.71 -10.02
C ASN A 202 32.09 9.38 -11.40
N GLU A 203 32.78 10.52 -11.46
CA GLU A 203 33.13 11.21 -12.70
C GLU A 203 34.48 10.79 -13.30
N ALA A 204 35.19 9.83 -12.67
CA ALA A 204 36.49 9.37 -13.15
C ALA A 204 36.36 8.64 -14.50
N GLN A 205 37.40 8.77 -15.32
CA GLN A 205 37.49 8.01 -16.56
C GLN A 205 37.64 6.51 -16.27
N TRP A 206 37.05 5.69 -17.13
CA TRP A 206 37.24 4.24 -17.10
C TRP A 206 38.68 3.90 -17.48
N ASP A 207 39.36 3.13 -16.64
CA ASP A 207 40.74 2.69 -16.92
C ASP A 207 40.82 1.71 -18.10
N SER A 208 39.79 0.90 -18.31
CA SER A 208 39.74 -0.10 -19.39
C SER A 208 38.33 -0.61 -19.70
N LEU A 209 38.17 -1.25 -20.86
CA LEU A 209 36.96 -2.00 -21.21
C LEU A 209 36.68 -3.19 -20.27
N GLU A 210 37.74 -3.77 -19.67
CA GLU A 210 37.60 -4.85 -18.70
C GLU A 210 36.95 -4.36 -17.40
N THR A 211 37.25 -3.12 -17.00
CA THR A 211 36.62 -2.45 -15.85
C THR A 211 35.10 -2.32 -16.04
N LEU A 212 34.62 -2.12 -17.27
CA LEU A 212 33.19 -2.11 -17.58
C LEU A 212 32.55 -3.50 -17.43
N GLY A 213 33.25 -4.55 -17.88
CA GLY A 213 32.83 -5.95 -17.72
C GLY A 213 32.68 -6.37 -16.25
N ASN A 214 33.48 -5.78 -15.37
CA ASN A 214 33.42 -6.06 -13.93
C ASN A 214 32.12 -5.58 -13.27
N ILE A 215 31.43 -4.58 -13.82
CA ILE A 215 30.13 -4.12 -13.31
C ILE A 215 29.08 -5.23 -13.51
N TYR A 216 29.02 -5.82 -14.71
CA TYR A 216 28.10 -6.93 -15.00
C TYR A 216 28.34 -8.13 -14.09
N LYS A 217 29.61 -8.46 -13.85
CA LYS A 217 30.00 -9.53 -12.90
C LYS A 217 29.58 -9.19 -11.46
N LYS A 218 29.79 -7.95 -11.00
CA LYS A 218 29.44 -7.48 -9.64
C LYS A 218 27.95 -7.70 -9.35
N TYR A 219 27.08 -7.44 -10.32
CA TYR A 219 25.63 -7.57 -10.17
C TYR A 219 25.06 -8.87 -10.74
N ASN A 220 25.92 -9.83 -11.10
CA ASN A 220 25.53 -11.12 -11.69
C ASN A 220 24.61 -10.98 -12.92
N ILE A 221 24.81 -9.92 -13.70
CA ILE A 221 24.10 -9.66 -14.95
C ILE A 221 24.90 -10.31 -16.07
N THR A 222 24.23 -11.02 -16.98
CA THR A 222 24.88 -11.57 -18.17
C THR A 222 25.38 -10.43 -19.03
N GLU A 223 26.70 -10.41 -19.28
CA GLU A 223 27.30 -9.42 -20.17
C GLU A 223 26.63 -9.51 -21.55
N PRO A 224 26.14 -8.39 -22.12
CA PRO A 224 25.55 -8.42 -23.43
C PRO A 224 26.60 -8.88 -24.43
N VAL A 225 26.35 -10.01 -25.09
CA VAL A 225 27.25 -10.54 -26.12
C VAL A 225 27.19 -9.61 -27.32
N VAL A 226 28.09 -8.62 -27.35
CA VAL A 226 28.33 -7.86 -28.56
C VAL A 226 29.03 -8.81 -29.50
N SER A 227 28.29 -9.36 -30.45
CA SER A 227 28.89 -10.08 -31.56
C SER A 227 29.87 -9.14 -32.25
N LEU A 228 31.17 -9.35 -32.02
CA LEU A 228 32.27 -8.65 -32.70
C LEU A 228 32.12 -8.72 -34.23
N ALA A 229 31.36 -9.69 -34.76
CA ALA A 229 31.00 -9.78 -36.17
C ALA A 229 30.10 -8.62 -36.63
N LEU A 230 29.15 -8.14 -35.81
CA LEU A 230 28.30 -6.99 -36.15
C LEU A 230 29.06 -5.66 -36.08
N CYS A 231 29.99 -5.52 -35.14
CA CYS A 231 30.80 -4.31 -35.00
C CYS A 231 31.84 -4.18 -36.13
N THR A 232 32.47 -5.29 -36.53
CA THR A 232 33.35 -5.33 -37.72
C THR A 232 32.58 -5.19 -39.03
N PHE A 233 31.34 -5.67 -39.12
CA PHE A 233 30.48 -5.50 -40.29
C PHE A 233 29.98 -4.06 -40.45
N LEU A 234 29.67 -3.35 -39.34
CA LEU A 234 29.33 -1.92 -39.37
C LEU A 234 30.55 -1.05 -39.71
N LEU A 235 31.73 -1.38 -39.17
CA LEU A 235 32.98 -0.68 -39.51
C LEU A 235 33.42 -0.92 -40.96
N SER A 236 33.13 -2.10 -41.54
CA SER A 236 33.43 -2.41 -42.94
C SER A 236 32.41 -1.82 -43.92
N LEU A 237 31.12 -1.75 -43.56
CA LEU A 237 30.07 -1.06 -44.32
C LEU A 237 30.31 0.46 -44.40
N LEU A 238 30.88 1.05 -43.35
CA LEU A 238 31.27 2.47 -43.31
C LEU A 238 32.63 2.75 -43.98
N GLY A 239 33.27 1.74 -44.59
CA GLY A 239 34.50 1.91 -45.38
C GLY A 239 35.74 2.31 -44.59
N LEU A 240 35.74 2.17 -43.27
CA LEU A 240 36.90 2.51 -42.43
C LEU A 240 37.88 1.33 -42.43
N LYS A 241 38.78 1.30 -43.41
CA LYS A 241 39.96 0.42 -43.38
C LYS A 241 40.77 0.71 -42.11
N SER A 242 41.14 -0.39 -41.44
CA SER A 242 42.04 -0.47 -40.28
C SER A 242 43.03 0.70 -40.18
N TYR A 243 42.73 1.66 -39.31
CA TYR A 243 43.72 2.60 -38.80
C TYR A 243 44.16 2.12 -37.42
N ARG A 244 45.18 1.25 -37.40
CA ARG A 244 46.12 1.22 -36.28
C ARG A 244 46.84 2.57 -36.30
N HIS A 245 46.78 3.31 -35.20
CA HIS A 245 47.11 4.74 -35.04
C HIS A 245 46.08 5.71 -35.64
N VAL A 246 45.17 6.22 -34.81
CA VAL A 246 44.91 7.65 -34.52
C VAL A 246 43.74 7.68 -33.54
N TRP A 247 44.04 7.76 -32.24
CA TRP A 247 43.14 8.36 -31.25
C TRP A 247 43.96 9.40 -30.50
N THR A 248 44.37 10.44 -31.23
CA THR A 248 44.62 11.75 -30.64
C THR A 248 43.32 12.54 -30.82
N TYR A 249 42.54 12.69 -29.74
CA TYR A 249 41.54 13.74 -29.67
C TYR A 249 42.07 14.84 -28.77
N SER A 250 42.54 15.91 -29.43
CA SER A 250 42.65 17.24 -28.84
C SER A 250 41.24 17.75 -28.52
N PHE A 251 41.04 18.18 -27.28
CA PHE A 251 39.99 19.15 -26.93
C PHE A 251 40.58 20.57 -27.08
N CYS A 252 40.15 21.29 -28.10
CA CYS A 252 39.96 22.74 -28.14
C CYS A 252 38.59 22.92 -28.81
N HIS A 253 37.61 23.60 -28.24
CA HIS A 253 37.63 24.90 -27.58
C HIS A 253 36.52 25.01 -26.53
#